data_AF-A0A957E5Z1-F1
#
_entry.id   AF-A0A957E5Z1-F1
#
_cell.length_a   1.000
_cell.length_b   1.000
_cell.length_c   1.000
_cell.angle_alpha   90.00
_cell.angle_beta   90.00
_cell.angle_gamma   90.00
#
_symmetry.space_group_name_H-M   'P 1'
#
loop_
_entity.id
_entity.type
_entity.pdbx_description
1 polymer ?
#
loop_
_entity_poly.entity_id
_entity_poly.type
_entity_poly.pdbx_seq_one_letter_code
_entity_poly.pdbx_strand_id
1 'polypeptide(L)'
;MEKKQIKIAAFLASLFLCVLLLGWWLLPRMVAALPTDIRGRLPENMMRLAITPLPTALPLPANPVVFDSGLPMLAVLPTQTKTPLPTTAVTTPQSDTVSEDNSPTSTPQPTPTLTPSPTPLPQRTILTGLTNEPQKYNNCGPANLSILFNYYNQDFDQLEIAKAVKPHYEDRNVSPYELVDYVNENSGLKAAVYRGGDLDLLKRLLIVGFPVIIEKGYEPSEWQGWMGHYLTIYGYDDVEQFFWSMDSFLGPWEDEGRPYSYSDIKKYWSQFNNTFILLYEPEDEAVVTAVLGSTHTDPQTMWQNALTQTQNQLAADPENAFAWANLSLNLLELADYNPDESLNTQAASALDQARLAGLPPRMLWYQPELYAVYLSNGRYDDVLTLTNSILENPSGQHVEETFFYRGEALRALGELDQAAYAYQRALELKPHYPAALAAQNNLH
;
A
#
# COMPACT_ATOMS: atom_id res chain seq x y z
N MET A 1 51.96 40.89 36.32
CA MET A 1 51.05 39.72 36.33
C MET A 1 50.27 39.52 35.02
N GLU A 2 50.25 40.49 34.09
CA GLU A 2 49.36 40.47 32.92
C GLU A 2 49.70 39.41 31.84
N LYS A 3 50.96 39.28 31.40
CA LYS A 3 51.28 38.40 30.25
C LYS A 3 51.00 36.91 30.48
N LYS A 4 51.20 36.40 31.71
CA LYS A 4 50.95 34.98 32.03
C LYS A 4 49.44 34.68 32.10
N GLN A 5 48.66 35.59 32.69
CA GLN A 5 47.21 35.44 32.74
C GLN A 5 46.56 35.57 31.35
N ILE A 6 47.05 36.49 30.49
CA ILE A 6 46.59 36.61 29.11
C ILE A 6 46.85 35.32 28.31
N LYS A 7 48.02 34.69 28.46
CA LYS A 7 48.34 33.42 27.78
C LYS A 7 47.45 32.26 28.28
N ILE A 8 47.17 32.19 29.58
CA ILE A 8 46.28 31.19 30.15
C ILE A 8 44.84 31.41 29.65
N ALA A 9 44.36 32.65 29.65
CA ALA A 9 43.03 33.00 29.13
C ALA A 9 42.89 32.68 27.64
N ALA A 10 43.90 33.00 26.82
CA ALA A 10 43.92 32.68 25.40
C ALA A 10 43.92 31.15 25.16
N PHE A 11 44.73 30.41 25.92
CA PHE A 11 44.76 28.94 25.84
C PHE A 11 43.40 28.32 26.22
N LEU A 12 42.77 28.79 27.31
CA LEU A 12 41.44 28.32 27.72
C LEU A 12 40.36 28.68 26.69
N ALA A 13 40.42 29.86 26.09
CA ALA A 13 39.51 30.26 25.02
C ALA A 13 39.69 29.38 23.77
N SER A 14 40.92 29.08 23.37
CA SER A 14 41.21 28.16 22.27
C SER A 14 40.72 26.73 22.57
N LEU A 15 40.94 26.23 23.78
CA LEU A 15 40.46 24.91 24.19
C LEU A 15 38.93 24.84 24.17
N PHE A 16 38.25 25.88 24.69
CA PHE A 16 36.79 25.97 24.66
C PHE A 16 36.25 26.01 23.22
N LEU A 17 36.88 26.79 22.33
CA LEU A 17 36.52 26.81 20.91
C LEU A 17 36.73 25.44 20.25
N CYS A 18 37.82 24.74 20.55
CA CYS A 18 38.06 23.38 20.04
C CYS A 18 36.98 22.39 20.51
N VAL A 19 36.55 22.47 21.78
CA VAL A 19 35.46 21.62 22.30
C VAL A 19 34.14 21.95 21.61
N LEU A 20 33.83 23.23 21.37
CA LEU A 20 32.62 23.62 20.63
C LEU A 20 32.66 23.15 19.17
N LEU A 21 33.80 23.30 18.49
CA LEU A 21 33.97 22.82 17.12
C LEU A 21 33.90 21.29 17.04
N LEU A 22 34.46 20.58 18.01
CA LEU A 22 34.36 19.13 18.09
C LEU A 22 32.91 18.68 18.36
N GLY A 23 32.22 19.35 19.28
CA GLY A 23 30.80 19.10 19.56
C GLY A 23 29.94 19.34 18.33
N TRP A 24 30.16 20.46 17.63
CA TRP A 24 29.48 20.79 16.37
C TRP A 24 29.75 19.73 15.28
N TRP A 25 30.99 19.26 15.17
CA TRP A 25 31.39 18.24 14.20
C TRP A 25 30.82 16.84 14.53
N LEU A 26 30.68 16.51 15.82
CA LEU A 26 30.12 15.23 16.26
C LEU A 26 28.59 15.19 16.24
N LEU A 27 27.93 16.35 16.37
CA LEU A 27 26.48 16.46 16.50
C LEU A 27 25.69 15.74 15.38
N PRO A 28 26.01 15.91 14.07
CA PRO A 28 25.42 15.12 12.99
C PRO A 28 25.45 13.60 13.23
N ARG A 29 26.61 13.07 13.65
CA ARG A 29 26.79 11.63 13.86
C ARG A 29 26.06 11.15 15.11
N MET A 30 26.04 11.96 16.17
CA MET A 30 25.30 11.64 17.38
C MET A 30 23.79 11.56 17.09
N VAL A 31 23.26 12.51 16.33
CA VAL A 31 21.84 12.51 15.95
C VAL A 31 21.53 11.35 14.98
N ALA A 32 22.45 11.03 14.06
CA ALA A 32 22.32 9.89 13.14
C ALA A 32 22.46 8.51 13.81
N ALA A 33 23.04 8.46 15.01
CA ALA A 33 23.14 7.24 15.82
C ALA A 33 21.92 7.03 16.73
N LEU A 34 21.02 8.02 16.86
CA LEU A 34 19.80 7.85 17.65
C LEU A 34 18.86 6.84 16.97
N PRO A 35 18.16 5.99 17.75
CA PRO A 35 17.03 5.20 17.27
C PRO A 35 16.06 6.03 16.43
N THR A 36 15.47 5.44 15.39
CA THR A 36 14.72 6.22 14.40
C THR A 36 13.42 6.81 14.97
N ASP A 37 12.83 6.18 16.00
CA ASP A 37 11.69 6.69 16.77
C ASP A 37 12.03 7.93 17.60
N ILE A 38 13.20 7.95 18.24
CA ILE A 38 13.70 9.12 18.98
C ILE A 38 14.03 10.24 18.00
N ARG A 39 14.66 9.90 16.87
CA ARG A 39 15.03 10.86 15.83
C ARG A 39 13.79 11.56 15.25
N GLY A 40 12.72 10.82 14.99
CA GLY A 40 11.46 11.36 14.47
C GLY A 40 10.73 12.32 15.43
N ARG A 41 11.11 12.37 16.71
CA ARG A 41 10.58 13.31 17.72
C ARG A 41 11.44 14.55 17.88
N LEU A 42 12.61 14.62 17.24
CA LEU A 42 13.48 15.78 17.35
C LEU A 42 12.90 16.97 16.58
N PRO A 43 13.13 18.20 17.06
CA PRO A 43 12.89 19.40 16.27
C PRO A 43 13.54 19.30 14.89
N GLU A 44 12.86 19.86 13.89
CA GLU A 44 13.24 19.75 12.48
C GLU A 44 14.70 20.17 12.21
N ASN A 45 15.15 21.26 12.86
CA ASN A 45 16.52 21.77 12.76
C ASN A 45 17.58 20.78 13.28
N MET A 46 17.23 19.87 14.19
CA MET A 46 18.13 18.82 14.65
C MET A 46 18.10 17.59 13.74
N MET A 47 16.92 17.20 13.24
CA MET A 47 16.81 16.12 12.27
C MET A 47 17.63 16.39 10.99
N ARG A 48 17.62 17.64 10.49
CA ARG A 48 18.41 18.05 9.31
C ARG A 48 19.92 17.84 9.46
N LEU A 49 20.43 17.72 10.68
CA LEU A 49 21.86 17.47 10.91
C LEU A 49 22.25 16.02 10.63
N ALA A 50 21.30 15.09 10.57
CA ALA A 50 21.55 13.64 10.61
C ALA A 50 20.81 12.82 9.56
N ILE A 51 19.82 13.40 8.90
CA ILE A 51 19.05 12.72 7.87
C ILE A 51 19.59 13.15 6.52
N THR A 52 20.16 12.20 5.77
CA THR A 52 20.26 12.35 4.33
C THR A 52 18.83 12.30 3.79
N PRO A 53 18.30 13.38 3.17
CA PRO A 53 16.96 13.34 2.60
C PRO A 53 16.89 12.16 1.63
N LEU A 54 15.77 11.42 1.67
CA LEU A 54 15.53 10.39 0.67
C LEU A 54 15.55 11.05 -0.71
N PRO A 55 16.01 10.33 -1.76
CA PRO A 55 15.83 10.79 -3.12
C PRO A 55 14.36 11.14 -3.35
N THR A 56 14.09 12.20 -4.10
CA THR A 56 12.72 12.62 -4.43
C THR A 56 12.04 11.67 -5.41
N ALA A 57 12.81 10.85 -6.12
CA ALA A 57 12.36 9.88 -7.11
C ALA A 57 13.22 8.61 -7.07
N LEU A 58 12.63 7.49 -7.50
CA LEU A 58 13.35 6.24 -7.76
C LEU A 58 14.44 6.42 -8.83
N PRO A 59 15.50 5.58 -8.81
CA PRO A 59 16.48 5.56 -9.89
C PRO A 59 15.81 5.33 -11.24
N LEU A 60 16.27 6.04 -12.28
CA LEU A 60 15.77 5.87 -13.64
C LEU A 60 15.99 4.43 -14.14
N PRO A 61 15.08 3.90 -14.98
CA PRO A 61 15.27 2.59 -15.61
C PRO A 61 16.51 2.60 -16.51
N ALA A 62 17.33 1.55 -16.44
CA ALA A 62 18.54 1.46 -17.25
C ALA A 62 18.23 1.31 -18.75
N ASN A 63 17.19 0.53 -19.06
CA ASN A 63 16.71 0.27 -20.41
C ASN A 63 15.18 0.44 -20.45
N PRO A 64 14.65 1.68 -20.50
CA PRO A 64 13.22 1.90 -20.51
C PRO A 64 12.58 1.31 -21.76
N VAL A 65 11.53 0.52 -21.58
CA VAL A 65 10.69 0.02 -22.67
C VAL A 65 9.57 1.03 -22.94
N VAL A 66 9.38 1.40 -24.22
CA VAL A 66 8.28 2.28 -24.62
C VAL A 66 6.95 1.60 -24.28
N PHE A 67 6.09 2.31 -23.56
CA PHE A 67 4.77 1.81 -23.23
C PHE A 67 3.89 1.77 -24.48
N ASP A 68 3.44 0.58 -24.85
CA ASP A 68 2.48 0.41 -25.93
C ASP A 68 1.05 0.62 -25.38
N SER A 69 0.43 1.75 -25.74
CA SER A 69 -0.95 2.07 -25.39
C SER A 69 -1.98 1.18 -26.09
N GLY A 70 -1.56 0.27 -26.98
CA GLY A 70 -2.39 -0.56 -27.85
C GLY A 70 -3.18 -1.67 -27.18
N LEU A 71 -3.36 -1.68 -25.85
CA LEU A 71 -4.33 -2.58 -25.23
C LEU A 71 -5.72 -2.27 -25.78
N PRO A 72 -6.39 -3.20 -26.48
CA PRO A 72 -7.84 -3.12 -26.52
C PRO A 72 -8.27 -3.13 -25.05
N MET A 73 -9.12 -2.18 -24.64
CA MET A 73 -9.88 -2.22 -23.38
C MET A 73 -10.17 -3.68 -23.10
N LEU A 74 -9.51 -4.28 -22.08
CA LEU A 74 -9.40 -5.74 -21.94
C LEU A 74 -10.80 -6.30 -22.16
N ALA A 75 -11.04 -6.88 -23.35
CA ALA A 75 -12.35 -7.35 -23.71
C ALA A 75 -12.66 -8.40 -22.66
N VAL A 76 -13.67 -8.13 -21.81
CA VAL A 76 -14.04 -8.88 -20.59
C VAL A 76 -13.33 -10.21 -20.59
N LEU A 77 -12.15 -10.27 -19.95
CA LEU A 77 -11.40 -11.53 -19.90
C LEU A 77 -12.40 -12.57 -19.37
N PRO A 78 -12.55 -13.73 -20.03
CA PRO A 78 -13.50 -14.72 -19.56
C PRO A 78 -13.20 -15.00 -18.08
N THR A 79 -14.25 -15.01 -17.24
CA THR A 79 -14.12 -15.31 -15.81
C THR A 79 -13.39 -16.63 -15.66
N GLN A 80 -12.12 -16.58 -15.26
CA GLN A 80 -11.29 -17.75 -15.09
C GLN A 80 -10.77 -17.79 -13.66
N THR A 81 -10.89 -18.95 -13.04
CA THR A 81 -10.26 -19.23 -11.75
C THR A 81 -8.75 -19.26 -11.94
N LYS A 82 -7.98 -18.66 -11.02
CA LYS A 82 -6.51 -18.70 -11.02
C LYS A 82 -6.02 -20.13 -11.29
N THR A 83 -5.00 -20.30 -12.14
CA THR A 83 -4.42 -21.61 -12.45
C THR A 83 -3.97 -22.32 -11.16
N PRO A 84 -4.59 -23.44 -10.76
CA PRO A 84 -4.14 -24.17 -9.57
C PRO A 84 -2.86 -24.97 -9.86
N LEU A 85 -2.05 -25.21 -8.83
CA LEU A 85 -0.97 -26.22 -8.84
C LEU A 85 -1.56 -27.60 -9.21
N PRO A 86 -0.86 -28.47 -9.96
CA PRO A 86 -1.49 -29.58 -10.65
C PRO A 86 -2.01 -30.62 -9.65
N THR A 87 -3.33 -30.82 -9.65
CA THR A 87 -3.98 -31.97 -9.01
C THR A 87 -4.89 -32.66 -10.03
N THR A 88 -4.75 -33.98 -10.06
CA THR A 88 -5.27 -34.93 -11.04
C THR A 88 -6.80 -34.89 -11.17
N ALA A 89 -7.30 -34.61 -12.37
CA ALA A 89 -8.73 -34.59 -12.68
C ALA A 89 -9.31 -36.00 -12.89
N VAL A 90 -10.48 -36.25 -12.32
CA VAL A 90 -11.36 -37.39 -12.64
C VAL A 90 -12.50 -36.87 -13.53
N THR A 91 -12.60 -37.44 -14.73
CA THR A 91 -13.56 -37.03 -15.77
C THR A 91 -14.95 -37.65 -15.54
N THR A 92 -16.01 -36.88 -15.77
CA THR A 92 -17.38 -37.39 -16.00
C THR A 92 -17.97 -36.76 -17.26
N PRO A 93 -18.93 -37.43 -17.94
CA PRO A 93 -19.24 -37.17 -19.34
C PRO A 93 -20.41 -36.20 -19.57
N GLN A 94 -20.29 -35.51 -20.70
CA GLN A 94 -21.22 -34.57 -21.33
C GLN A 94 -22.49 -35.28 -21.87
N SER A 95 -23.62 -34.59 -21.89
CA SER A 95 -24.87 -35.04 -22.55
C SER A 95 -25.46 -33.92 -23.42
N ASP A 96 -26.33 -34.34 -24.35
CA ASP A 96 -26.43 -33.88 -25.72
C ASP A 96 -27.29 -32.62 -25.99
N THR A 97 -26.95 -32.04 -27.13
CA THR A 97 -27.58 -30.95 -27.89
C THR A 97 -28.99 -31.28 -28.37
N VAL A 98 -29.93 -30.31 -28.26
CA VAL A 98 -31.17 -30.29 -29.05
C VAL A 98 -31.24 -28.98 -29.83
N SER A 99 -31.40 -29.11 -31.14
CA SER A 99 -31.63 -28.00 -32.08
C SER A 99 -33.10 -27.64 -32.14
N GLU A 100 -33.44 -26.34 -32.08
CA GLU A 100 -34.75 -25.84 -32.47
C GLU A 100 -34.65 -24.65 -33.44
N ASP A 101 -35.68 -24.62 -34.28
CA ASP A 101 -35.87 -23.94 -35.55
C ASP A 101 -36.22 -22.45 -35.37
N ASN A 102 -35.57 -21.58 -36.13
CA ASN A 102 -35.75 -20.13 -36.08
C ASN A 102 -36.71 -19.65 -37.18
N SER A 103 -37.95 -19.33 -36.80
CA SER A 103 -38.87 -18.53 -37.62
C SER A 103 -39.29 -17.26 -36.86
N PRO A 104 -39.14 -16.05 -37.44
CA PRO A 104 -39.42 -14.81 -36.72
C PRO A 104 -40.93 -14.53 -36.66
N THR A 105 -41.50 -14.54 -35.46
CA THR A 105 -42.83 -13.98 -35.16
C THR A 105 -42.64 -12.62 -34.49
N SER A 106 -43.24 -11.58 -35.06
CA SER A 106 -43.21 -10.22 -34.50
C SER A 106 -43.86 -10.18 -33.12
N THR A 107 -43.04 -10.05 -32.08
CA THR A 107 -43.48 -9.89 -30.69
C THR A 107 -43.84 -8.42 -30.43
N PRO A 108 -44.95 -8.10 -29.76
CA PRO A 108 -45.27 -6.72 -29.41
C PRO A 108 -44.20 -6.13 -28.48
N GLN A 109 -43.82 -4.90 -28.79
CA GLN A 109 -42.84 -4.10 -28.04
C GLN A 109 -43.20 -4.03 -26.55
N PRO A 110 -42.31 -4.42 -25.61
CA PRO A 110 -42.56 -4.25 -24.19
C PRO A 110 -42.69 -2.75 -23.87
N THR A 111 -43.79 -2.39 -23.23
CA THR A 111 -43.96 -1.10 -22.57
C THR A 111 -42.76 -0.87 -21.64
N PRO A 112 -42.13 0.32 -21.62
CA PRO A 112 -41.04 0.59 -20.71
C PRO A 112 -41.57 0.43 -19.28
N THR A 113 -41.14 -0.65 -18.61
CA THR A 113 -41.25 -0.77 -17.16
C THR A 113 -40.51 0.43 -16.60
N LEU A 114 -41.22 1.29 -15.86
CA LEU A 114 -40.61 2.39 -15.12
C LEU A 114 -39.49 1.78 -14.26
N THR A 115 -38.25 1.99 -14.67
CA THR A 115 -37.08 1.63 -13.88
C THR A 115 -37.21 2.44 -12.59
N PRO A 116 -37.25 1.81 -11.40
CA PRO A 116 -37.25 2.58 -10.16
C PRO A 116 -36.00 3.46 -10.19
N SER A 117 -36.23 4.78 -10.17
CA SER A 117 -35.15 5.73 -9.97
C SER A 117 -34.43 5.34 -8.69
N PRO A 118 -33.09 5.19 -8.69
CA PRO A 118 -32.37 4.85 -7.47
C PRO A 118 -32.75 5.86 -6.39
N THR A 119 -33.15 5.35 -5.22
CA THR A 119 -33.39 6.19 -4.05
C THR A 119 -32.12 7.01 -3.81
N PRO A 120 -32.21 8.35 -3.74
CA PRO A 120 -31.03 9.16 -3.48
C PRO A 120 -30.39 8.75 -2.15
N LEU A 121 -29.06 8.63 -2.13
CA LEU A 121 -28.33 8.37 -0.89
C LEU A 121 -28.65 9.47 0.13
N PRO A 122 -28.72 9.16 1.43
CA PRO A 122 -28.82 10.21 2.45
C PRO A 122 -27.67 11.21 2.27
N GLN A 123 -27.94 12.50 2.49
CA GLN A 123 -26.92 13.54 2.31
C GLN A 123 -25.82 13.46 3.38
N ARG A 124 -26.07 12.79 4.50
CA ARG A 124 -25.11 12.63 5.59
C ARG A 124 -25.34 11.30 6.29
N THR A 125 -24.24 10.61 6.58
CA THR A 125 -24.21 9.42 7.45
C THR A 125 -23.00 9.54 8.37
N ILE A 126 -23.17 9.22 9.65
CA ILE A 126 -22.06 9.13 10.61
C ILE A 126 -22.30 7.90 11.49
N LEU A 127 -21.31 7.01 11.51
CA LEU A 127 -21.31 5.88 12.42
C LEU A 127 -20.86 6.33 13.81
N THR A 128 -21.38 5.67 14.84
CA THR A 128 -21.06 5.98 16.25
C THR A 128 -20.45 4.77 16.91
N GLY A 129 -19.69 4.96 18.00
CA GLY A 129 -19.08 3.86 18.75
C GLY A 129 -17.66 3.50 18.29
N LEU A 130 -17.04 4.33 17.44
CA LEU A 130 -15.61 4.27 17.19
C LEU A 130 -14.89 5.13 18.23
N THR A 131 -13.86 4.57 18.86
CA THR A 131 -12.96 5.31 19.75
C THR A 131 -11.66 5.58 19.01
N ASN A 132 -11.18 6.82 19.00
CA ASN A 132 -9.94 7.14 18.30
C ASN A 132 -8.70 6.70 19.11
N GLU A 133 -7.63 6.32 18.42
CA GLU A 133 -6.38 5.88 19.05
C GLU A 133 -5.15 6.54 18.40
N PRO A 134 -4.31 7.26 19.18
CA PRO A 134 -3.06 7.78 18.65
C PRO A 134 -2.07 6.65 18.34
N GLN A 135 -1.55 6.63 17.12
CA GLN A 135 -0.62 5.59 16.71
C GLN A 135 0.71 5.66 17.49
N LYS A 136 1.32 4.49 17.72
CA LYS A 136 2.75 4.41 18.04
C LYS A 136 3.60 4.51 16.78
N TYR A 137 4.90 4.35 16.93
CA TYR A 137 5.87 4.51 15.85
C TYR A 137 5.59 3.55 14.68
N ASN A 138 5.31 4.10 13.50
CA ASN A 138 4.89 3.38 12.28
C ASN A 138 3.70 2.41 12.49
N ASN A 139 2.78 2.72 13.40
CA ASN A 139 1.63 1.87 13.72
C ASN A 139 0.31 2.33 13.07
N CYS A 140 0.32 3.11 11.99
CA CYS A 140 -0.92 3.59 11.37
C CYS A 140 -1.89 2.43 11.02
N GLY A 141 -1.39 1.32 10.46
CA GLY A 141 -2.18 0.11 10.20
C GLY A 141 -2.74 -0.52 11.49
N PRO A 142 -1.87 -0.97 12.43
CA PRO A 142 -2.30 -1.54 13.71
C PRO A 142 -3.26 -0.67 14.53
N ALA A 143 -3.04 0.65 14.58
CA ALA A 143 -3.90 1.58 15.30
C ALA A 143 -5.29 1.68 14.64
N ASN A 144 -5.37 1.81 13.32
CA ASN A 144 -6.66 1.81 12.63
C ASN A 144 -7.38 0.46 12.77
N LEU A 145 -6.64 -0.64 12.82
CA LEU A 145 -7.23 -1.94 13.07
C LEU A 145 -7.81 -2.06 14.49
N SER A 146 -7.10 -1.54 15.50
CA SER A 146 -7.62 -1.43 16.88
C SER A 146 -8.91 -0.59 16.95
N ILE A 147 -8.95 0.55 16.24
CA ILE A 147 -10.16 1.39 16.14
C ILE A 147 -11.35 0.59 15.58
N LEU A 148 -11.16 -0.24 14.55
CA LEU A 148 -12.23 -1.08 14.02
C LEU A 148 -12.58 -2.24 14.95
N PHE A 149 -11.63 -2.88 15.61
CA PHE A 149 -11.95 -3.90 16.62
C PHE A 149 -12.82 -3.33 17.75
N ASN A 150 -12.53 -2.11 18.20
CA ASN A 150 -13.35 -1.42 19.19
C ASN A 150 -14.80 -1.21 18.71
N TYR A 151 -14.99 -0.86 17.43
CA TYR A 151 -16.32 -0.75 16.82
C TYR A 151 -17.11 -2.07 16.89
N TYR A 152 -16.42 -3.21 16.76
CA TYR A 152 -16.99 -4.56 16.93
C TYR A 152 -16.99 -5.06 18.38
N ASN A 153 -16.79 -4.17 19.36
CA ASN A 153 -16.72 -4.48 20.79
C ASN A 153 -15.63 -5.51 21.14
N GLN A 154 -14.55 -5.55 20.37
CA GLN A 154 -13.38 -6.39 20.62
C GLN A 154 -12.22 -5.54 21.16
N ASP A 155 -11.58 -6.02 22.24
CA ASP A 155 -10.52 -5.32 22.94
C ASP A 155 -9.14 -5.76 22.42
N PHE A 156 -8.75 -5.25 21.25
CA PHE A 156 -7.44 -5.47 20.65
C PHE A 156 -6.60 -4.19 20.71
N ASP A 157 -5.41 -4.27 21.29
CA ASP A 157 -4.48 -3.15 21.40
C ASP A 157 -3.52 -3.08 20.20
N GLN A 158 -3.21 -1.87 19.72
CA GLN A 158 -2.31 -1.69 18.56
C GLN A 158 -0.91 -2.31 18.74
N LEU A 159 -0.39 -2.44 19.97
CA LEU A 159 0.92 -3.06 20.22
C LEU A 159 0.83 -4.59 20.18
N GLU A 160 -0.32 -5.17 20.51
CA GLU A 160 -0.57 -6.60 20.31
C GLU A 160 -0.64 -6.93 18.82
N ILE A 161 -1.42 -6.16 18.07
CA ILE A 161 -1.53 -6.29 16.62
C ILE A 161 -0.14 -6.13 15.97
N ALA A 162 0.59 -5.07 16.35
CA ALA A 162 1.91 -4.77 15.78
C ALA A 162 2.94 -5.89 16.01
N LYS A 163 2.90 -6.61 17.15
CA LYS A 163 3.81 -7.75 17.38
C LYS A 163 3.63 -8.87 16.37
N ALA A 164 2.43 -9.04 15.84
CA ALA A 164 2.13 -10.07 14.85
C ALA A 164 2.49 -9.61 13.44
N VAL A 165 2.02 -8.42 13.03
CA VAL A 165 2.12 -7.98 11.64
C VAL A 165 3.44 -7.27 11.30
N LYS A 166 4.07 -6.61 12.28
CA LYS A 166 5.36 -5.92 12.14
C LYS A 166 6.30 -6.17 13.33
N PRO A 167 6.78 -7.41 13.53
CA PRO A 167 7.51 -7.84 14.72
C PRO A 167 8.80 -7.03 14.99
N HIS A 168 9.42 -6.44 13.96
CA HIS A 168 10.50 -5.49 14.14
C HIS A 168 9.96 -4.08 14.44
N TYR A 169 10.39 -3.49 15.55
CA TYR A 169 9.90 -2.18 15.98
C TYR A 169 10.10 -1.07 14.93
N GLU A 170 11.24 -1.06 14.23
CA GLU A 170 11.56 -0.02 13.24
C GLU A 170 11.04 -0.29 11.83
N ASP A 171 10.32 -1.40 11.64
CA ASP A 171 9.66 -1.68 10.36
C ASP A 171 8.72 -0.51 9.96
N ARG A 172 8.77 -0.18 8.68
CA ARG A 172 8.20 1.02 8.06
C ARG A 172 6.80 0.81 7.53
N ASN A 173 6.39 -0.44 7.31
CA ASN A 173 5.14 -0.75 6.65
C ASN A 173 4.40 -1.86 7.39
N VAL A 174 3.09 -1.92 7.13
CA VAL A 174 2.30 -3.14 7.30
C VAL A 174 1.50 -3.27 6.04
N SER A 175 1.71 -4.35 5.30
CA SER A 175 1.00 -4.56 4.05
C SER A 175 -0.48 -4.85 4.32
N PRO A 176 -1.42 -4.39 3.46
CA PRO A 176 -2.86 -4.57 3.71
C PRO A 176 -3.29 -6.02 3.98
N TYR A 177 -2.66 -6.99 3.31
CA TYR A 177 -2.97 -8.41 3.50
C TYR A 177 -2.62 -8.89 4.92
N GLU A 178 -1.60 -8.32 5.56
CA GLU A 178 -1.17 -8.71 6.91
C GLU A 178 -2.18 -8.27 7.97
N LEU A 179 -2.80 -7.11 7.76
CA LEU A 179 -3.92 -6.65 8.59
C LEU A 179 -5.12 -7.58 8.41
N VAL A 180 -5.43 -7.94 7.16
CA VAL A 180 -6.55 -8.84 6.83
C VAL A 180 -6.34 -10.24 7.43
N ASP A 181 -5.16 -10.82 7.26
CA ASP A 181 -4.81 -12.13 7.80
C ASP A 181 -4.90 -12.12 9.33
N TYR A 182 -4.37 -11.08 9.99
CA TYR A 182 -4.50 -10.92 11.43
C TYR A 182 -5.96 -10.95 11.90
N VAL A 183 -6.86 -10.23 11.23
CA VAL A 183 -8.29 -10.25 11.58
C VAL A 183 -8.86 -11.64 11.43
N ASN A 184 -8.69 -12.25 10.25
CA ASN A 184 -9.29 -13.54 9.91
C ASN A 184 -8.80 -14.67 10.83
N GLU A 185 -7.56 -14.58 11.31
CA GLU A 185 -6.96 -15.59 12.17
C GLU A 185 -7.28 -15.42 13.67
N ASN A 186 -7.52 -14.19 14.14
CA ASN A 186 -7.52 -13.89 15.59
C ASN A 186 -8.86 -13.41 16.16
N SER A 187 -9.82 -12.95 15.33
CA SER A 187 -10.98 -12.19 15.82
C SER A 187 -12.36 -12.83 15.63
N GLY A 188 -12.46 -13.85 14.77
CA GLY A 188 -13.75 -14.40 14.34
C GLY A 188 -14.55 -13.49 13.39
N LEU A 189 -14.11 -12.25 13.16
CA LEU A 189 -14.59 -11.39 12.09
C LEU A 189 -14.03 -11.89 10.76
N LYS A 190 -14.63 -11.41 9.67
CA LYS A 190 -14.08 -11.52 8.33
C LYS A 190 -13.45 -10.20 7.93
N ALA A 191 -12.32 -10.29 7.24
CA ALA A 191 -11.69 -9.15 6.59
C ALA A 191 -11.30 -9.46 5.16
N ALA A 192 -11.34 -8.43 4.33
CA ALA A 192 -10.82 -8.47 2.97
C ALA A 192 -10.30 -7.10 2.56
N VAL A 193 -9.28 -7.11 1.70
CA VAL A 193 -8.73 -5.93 1.07
C VAL A 193 -9.20 -5.86 -0.38
N TYR A 194 -9.56 -4.65 -0.81
CA TYR A 194 -10.07 -4.35 -2.14
C TYR A 194 -9.28 -3.22 -2.80
N ARG A 195 -9.47 -3.08 -4.11
CA ARG A 195 -8.82 -2.07 -4.97
C ARG A 195 -9.85 -1.43 -5.89
N GLY A 196 -9.57 -0.22 -6.37
CA GLY A 196 -10.48 0.48 -7.29
C GLY A 196 -11.77 0.96 -6.63
N GLY A 197 -11.73 1.30 -5.33
CA GLY A 197 -12.87 1.95 -4.69
C GLY A 197 -13.17 3.35 -5.25
N ASP A 198 -14.37 3.84 -5.00
CA ASP A 198 -14.77 5.22 -5.28
C ASP A 198 -15.55 5.81 -4.08
N LEU A 199 -15.79 7.13 -4.11
CA LEU A 199 -16.47 7.78 -2.99
C LEU A 199 -17.90 7.28 -2.78
N ASP A 200 -18.60 6.89 -3.85
CA ASP A 200 -19.99 6.44 -3.74
C ASP A 200 -20.05 5.03 -3.14
N LEU A 201 -19.08 4.16 -3.43
CA LEU A 201 -18.91 2.88 -2.75
C LEU A 201 -18.64 3.08 -1.26
N LEU A 202 -17.70 3.96 -0.88
CA LEU A 202 -17.44 4.28 0.53
C LEU A 202 -18.71 4.77 1.24
N LYS A 203 -19.48 5.68 0.61
CA LYS A 203 -20.77 6.14 1.18
C LYS A 203 -21.77 5.01 1.34
N ARG A 204 -21.91 4.11 0.36
CA ARG A 204 -22.82 2.97 0.43
C ARG A 204 -22.44 2.01 1.56
N LEU A 205 -21.15 1.75 1.78
CA LEU A 205 -20.65 0.95 2.90
C LEU A 205 -20.98 1.60 4.25
N LEU A 206 -20.79 2.92 4.37
CA LEU A 206 -21.13 3.66 5.58
C LEU A 206 -22.64 3.66 5.87
N ILE A 207 -23.48 3.76 4.84
CA ILE A 207 -24.95 3.73 5.00
C ILE A 207 -25.43 2.41 5.62
N VAL A 208 -24.78 1.30 5.27
CA VAL A 208 -25.13 -0.02 5.80
C VAL A 208 -24.34 -0.40 7.06
N GLY A 209 -23.55 0.53 7.62
CA GLY A 209 -22.93 0.34 8.94
C GLY A 209 -21.48 -0.14 8.94
N PHE A 210 -20.76 -0.12 7.81
CA PHE A 210 -19.36 -0.58 7.75
C PHE A 210 -18.39 0.61 7.66
N PRO A 211 -17.64 0.92 8.74
CA PRO A 211 -16.49 1.81 8.64
C PRO A 211 -15.40 1.15 7.80
N VAL A 212 -14.58 1.97 7.13
CA VAL A 212 -13.66 1.50 6.09
C VAL A 212 -12.26 2.01 6.39
N ILE A 213 -11.28 1.12 6.51
CA ILE A 213 -9.87 1.53 6.51
C ILE A 213 -9.47 1.80 5.07
N ILE A 214 -8.86 2.96 4.79
CA ILE A 214 -8.23 3.23 3.50
C ILE A 214 -6.73 3.39 3.68
N GLU A 215 -5.97 2.99 2.66
CA GLU A 215 -4.55 3.32 2.54
C GLU A 215 -4.41 4.49 1.57
N LYS A 216 -3.72 5.56 1.98
CA LYS A 216 -3.58 6.77 1.17
C LYS A 216 -2.22 7.40 1.33
N GLY A 217 -1.82 8.23 0.37
CA GLY A 217 -0.66 9.08 0.53
C GLY A 217 -0.94 10.25 1.46
N TYR A 218 0.11 10.89 1.93
CA TYR A 218 0.04 12.14 2.65
C TYR A 218 1.42 12.79 2.64
N GLU A 219 1.44 14.12 2.65
CA GLU A 219 2.69 14.89 2.72
C GLU A 219 2.56 15.90 3.86
N PRO A 220 3.02 15.54 5.08
CA PRO A 220 2.87 16.40 6.24
C PRO A 220 3.63 17.72 6.11
N SER A 221 4.80 17.68 5.47
CA SER A 221 5.67 18.82 5.20
C SER A 221 6.68 18.47 4.12
N GLU A 222 7.25 19.48 3.44
CA GLU A 222 8.32 19.30 2.45
C GLU A 222 9.53 18.53 3.02
N TRP A 223 9.79 18.65 4.33
CA TRP A 223 10.93 18.02 4.99
C TRP A 223 10.70 16.56 5.35
N GLN A 224 9.47 16.22 5.75
CA GLN A 224 9.10 14.83 5.98
C GLN A 224 8.88 14.11 4.65
N GLY A 225 8.47 14.83 3.62
CA GLY A 225 8.17 14.33 2.28
C GLY A 225 6.94 13.41 2.27
N TRP A 226 6.60 12.95 1.07
CA TRP A 226 5.49 12.03 0.84
C TRP A 226 5.64 10.71 1.61
N MET A 227 4.55 10.22 2.21
CA MET A 227 4.48 8.93 2.89
C MET A 227 3.09 8.29 2.75
N GLY A 228 3.03 6.97 2.91
CA GLY A 228 1.79 6.21 3.03
C GLY A 228 1.21 6.32 4.44
N HIS A 229 -0.11 6.24 4.54
CA HIS A 229 -0.85 6.34 5.78
C HIS A 229 -2.18 5.59 5.71
N TYR A 230 -2.55 4.95 6.81
CA TYR A 230 -3.88 4.37 6.99
C TYR A 230 -4.76 5.31 7.81
N LEU A 231 -6.03 5.43 7.42
CA LEU A 231 -7.06 6.06 8.25
C LEU A 231 -8.38 5.31 8.12
N THR A 232 -9.25 5.49 9.11
CA THR A 232 -10.58 4.88 9.13
C THR A 232 -11.62 5.91 8.74
N ILE A 233 -12.35 5.69 7.67
CA ILE A 233 -13.52 6.49 7.29
C ILE A 233 -14.76 5.90 7.98
N TYR A 234 -15.53 6.75 8.65
CA TYR A 234 -16.72 6.32 9.42
C TYR A 234 -17.95 7.22 9.21
N GLY A 235 -17.85 8.24 8.37
CA GLY A 235 -18.99 9.08 8.02
C GLY A 235 -18.71 9.97 6.83
N TYR A 236 -19.75 10.59 6.29
CA TYR A 236 -19.65 11.55 5.19
C TYR A 236 -20.72 12.63 5.32
N ASP A 237 -20.46 13.77 4.68
CA ASP A 237 -21.40 14.87 4.55
C ASP A 237 -21.32 15.44 3.12
N ASP A 238 -22.37 15.23 2.33
CA ASP A 238 -22.49 15.73 0.95
C ASP A 238 -22.84 17.22 0.88
N VAL A 239 -23.33 17.83 1.97
CA VAL A 239 -23.52 19.28 2.01
C VAL A 239 -22.16 19.96 2.13
N GLU A 240 -21.30 19.44 3.01
CA GLU A 240 -19.98 20.00 3.30
C GLU A 240 -18.84 19.37 2.46
N GLN A 241 -19.12 18.34 1.67
CA GLN A 241 -18.21 17.67 0.73
C GLN A 241 -16.97 17.03 1.38
N PHE A 242 -17.15 16.30 2.48
CA PHE A 242 -16.05 15.63 3.17
C PHE A 242 -16.44 14.27 3.77
N PHE A 243 -15.42 13.45 4.06
CA PHE A 243 -15.52 12.25 4.91
C PHE A 243 -15.06 12.55 6.33
N TRP A 244 -15.80 12.07 7.32
CA TRP A 244 -15.34 11.96 8.71
C TRP A 244 -14.40 10.76 8.83
N SER A 245 -13.27 10.95 9.50
CA SER A 245 -12.26 9.90 9.66
C SER A 245 -11.60 9.87 11.03
N MET A 246 -11.13 8.70 11.45
CA MET A 246 -10.16 8.56 12.54
C MET A 246 -8.75 8.55 11.94
N ASP A 247 -8.00 9.61 12.19
CA ASP A 247 -6.61 9.73 11.79
C ASP A 247 -5.70 9.55 13.00
N SER A 248 -5.15 8.35 13.14
CA SER A 248 -4.29 7.97 14.26
C SER A 248 -2.95 8.73 14.31
N PHE A 249 -2.54 9.37 13.20
CA PHE A 249 -1.29 10.15 13.12
C PHE A 249 -1.50 11.64 13.41
N LEU A 250 -2.41 12.28 12.66
CA LEU A 250 -2.60 13.74 12.72
C LEU A 250 -3.59 14.17 13.80
N GLY A 251 -4.42 13.26 14.27
CA GLY A 251 -5.55 13.59 15.14
C GLY A 251 -6.59 14.49 14.43
N PRO A 252 -7.48 15.18 15.19
CA PRO A 252 -7.56 15.14 16.65
C PRO A 252 -7.77 13.71 17.15
N TRP A 253 -7.20 13.38 18.33
CA TRP A 253 -7.34 12.05 18.95
C TRP A 253 -8.56 11.96 19.87
N GLU A 254 -9.51 12.87 19.68
CA GLU A 254 -10.85 12.76 20.23
C GLU A 254 -11.74 11.92 19.28
N ASP A 255 -12.87 11.43 19.81
CA ASP A 255 -13.78 10.51 19.09
C ASP A 255 -14.57 11.20 17.96
N GLU A 256 -14.46 12.53 17.82
CA GLU A 256 -15.00 13.27 16.68
C GLU A 256 -14.12 13.16 15.42
N GLY A 257 -12.88 12.71 15.56
CA GLY A 257 -11.96 12.52 14.43
C GLY A 257 -11.70 13.78 13.59
N ARG A 258 -11.18 13.57 12.38
CA ARG A 258 -10.78 14.62 11.43
C ARG A 258 -11.61 14.55 10.14
N PRO A 259 -12.16 15.68 9.64
CA PRO A 259 -12.74 15.71 8.31
C PRO A 259 -11.65 15.78 7.22
N TYR A 260 -11.87 15.08 6.11
CA TYR A 260 -11.09 15.20 4.88
C TYR A 260 -12.00 15.48 3.70
N SER A 261 -11.70 16.54 2.94
CA SER A 261 -12.49 16.88 1.76
C SER A 261 -12.50 15.71 0.76
N TYR A 262 -13.58 15.56 0.00
CA TYR A 262 -13.67 14.58 -1.06
C TYR A 262 -12.55 14.72 -2.10
N SER A 263 -12.10 15.95 -2.36
CA SER A 263 -10.94 16.22 -3.21
C SER A 263 -9.64 15.70 -2.63
N ASP A 264 -9.41 15.86 -1.32
CA ASP A 264 -8.21 15.36 -0.65
C ASP A 264 -8.19 13.84 -0.64
N ILE A 265 -9.33 13.20 -0.31
CA ILE A 265 -9.44 11.75 -0.37
C ILE A 265 -9.17 11.26 -1.80
N LYS A 266 -9.84 11.80 -2.82
CA LYS A 266 -9.59 11.41 -4.23
C LYS A 266 -8.11 11.55 -4.63
N LYS A 267 -7.47 12.67 -4.26
CA LYS A 267 -6.07 12.94 -4.61
C LYS A 267 -5.11 11.93 -3.98
N TYR A 268 -5.27 11.66 -2.69
CA TYR A 268 -4.29 10.86 -1.95
C TYR A 268 -4.60 9.36 -1.93
N TRP A 269 -5.87 8.98 -1.96
CA TRP A 269 -6.31 7.58 -1.98
C TRP A 269 -6.00 6.91 -3.32
N SER A 270 -6.11 7.66 -4.42
CA SER A 270 -5.72 7.18 -5.75
C SER A 270 -4.23 6.85 -5.86
N GLN A 271 -3.37 7.41 -5.00
CA GLN A 271 -1.94 7.07 -4.98
C GLN A 271 -1.66 5.64 -4.54
N PHE A 272 -2.65 4.99 -3.90
CA PHE A 272 -2.64 3.61 -3.43
C PHE A 272 -3.72 2.78 -4.13
N ASN A 273 -3.98 3.07 -5.41
CA ASN A 273 -4.95 2.35 -6.23
C ASN A 273 -6.36 2.27 -5.62
N ASN A 274 -6.76 3.31 -4.87
CA ASN A 274 -8.01 3.34 -4.11
C ASN A 274 -8.20 2.10 -3.22
N THR A 275 -7.14 1.70 -2.51
CA THR A 275 -7.11 0.55 -1.60
C THR A 275 -7.99 0.77 -0.38
N PHE A 276 -8.85 -0.20 -0.07
CA PHE A 276 -9.64 -0.18 1.16
C PHE A 276 -9.75 -1.56 1.78
N ILE A 277 -9.89 -1.60 3.10
CA ILE A 277 -10.04 -2.82 3.89
C ILE A 277 -11.39 -2.74 4.61
N LEU A 278 -12.14 -3.84 4.53
CA LEU A 278 -13.38 -4.03 5.27
C LEU A 278 -13.19 -5.13 6.31
N LEU A 279 -13.77 -4.90 7.48
CA LEU A 279 -14.01 -5.88 8.53
C LEU A 279 -15.53 -5.99 8.72
N TYR A 280 -16.04 -7.18 9.00
CA TYR A 280 -17.46 -7.40 9.27
C TYR A 280 -17.70 -8.74 9.97
N GLU A 281 -18.85 -8.88 10.62
CA GLU A 281 -19.25 -10.15 11.23
C GLU A 281 -19.65 -11.17 10.14
N PRO A 282 -19.40 -12.48 10.30
CA PRO A 282 -19.72 -13.48 9.28
C PRO A 282 -21.18 -13.47 8.78
N GLU A 283 -22.13 -13.08 9.63
CA GLU A 283 -23.56 -12.90 9.32
C GLU A 283 -23.83 -11.74 8.34
N ASP A 284 -22.95 -10.75 8.28
CA ASP A 284 -23.10 -9.56 7.42
C ASP A 284 -22.58 -9.78 5.99
N GLU A 285 -21.97 -10.93 5.70
CA GLU A 285 -21.39 -11.27 4.39
C GLU A 285 -22.33 -10.95 3.22
N ALA A 286 -23.62 -11.29 3.36
CA ALA A 286 -24.61 -11.07 2.31
C ALA A 286 -24.86 -9.57 2.06
N VAL A 287 -24.83 -8.75 3.11
CA VAL A 287 -25.00 -7.29 3.02
C VAL A 287 -23.77 -6.67 2.37
N VAL A 288 -22.58 -7.06 2.83
CA VAL A 288 -21.29 -6.57 2.29
C VAL A 288 -21.16 -6.94 0.81
N THR A 289 -21.40 -8.19 0.45
CA THR A 289 -21.40 -8.68 -0.94
C THR A 289 -22.36 -7.88 -1.82
N ALA A 290 -23.57 -7.59 -1.33
CA ALA A 290 -24.56 -6.82 -2.09
C ALA A 290 -24.13 -5.37 -2.34
N VAL A 291 -23.45 -4.73 -1.37
CA VAL A 291 -22.96 -3.35 -1.50
C VAL A 291 -21.75 -3.26 -2.43
N LEU A 292 -20.79 -4.17 -2.24
CA LEU A 292 -19.60 -4.30 -3.09
C LEU A 292 -20.01 -4.58 -4.55
N GLY A 293 -20.98 -5.47 -4.73
CA GLY A 293 -21.44 -5.92 -6.05
C GLY A 293 -20.36 -6.69 -6.81
N SER A 294 -20.71 -7.14 -8.02
CA SER A 294 -19.81 -7.91 -8.88
C SER A 294 -18.53 -7.16 -9.24
N THR A 295 -18.49 -5.84 -9.07
CA THR A 295 -17.31 -5.01 -9.35
C THR A 295 -16.15 -5.26 -8.39
N HIS A 296 -16.42 -5.77 -7.18
CA HIS A 296 -15.38 -6.01 -6.16
C HIS A 296 -15.40 -7.42 -5.58
N THR A 297 -16.50 -8.18 -5.72
CA THR A 297 -16.59 -9.56 -5.22
C THR A 297 -15.89 -10.57 -6.13
N ASP A 298 -15.74 -10.26 -7.42
CA ASP A 298 -14.91 -11.03 -8.35
C ASP A 298 -13.54 -10.36 -8.51
N PRO A 299 -12.43 -11.00 -8.09
CA PRO A 299 -11.11 -10.38 -8.12
C PRO A 299 -10.67 -9.91 -9.50
N GLN A 300 -10.96 -10.68 -10.55
CA GLN A 300 -10.59 -10.32 -11.92
C GLN A 300 -11.31 -9.05 -12.37
N THR A 301 -12.62 -8.96 -12.10
CA THR A 301 -13.43 -7.77 -12.36
C THR A 301 -12.96 -6.56 -11.53
N MET A 302 -12.59 -6.76 -10.27
CA MET A 302 -12.04 -5.71 -9.41
C MET A 302 -10.77 -5.09 -10.01
N TRP A 303 -9.81 -5.93 -10.40
CA TRP A 303 -8.57 -5.46 -11.02
C TRP A 303 -8.79 -4.81 -12.38
N GLN A 304 -9.75 -5.29 -13.19
CA GLN A 304 -10.15 -4.62 -14.44
C GLN A 304 -10.77 -3.23 -14.20
N ASN A 305 -11.58 -3.08 -13.15
CA ASN A 305 -12.15 -1.79 -12.77
C ASN A 305 -11.07 -0.83 -12.28
N ALA A 306 -10.16 -1.28 -11.42
CA ALA A 306 -9.02 -0.49 -10.95
C ALA A 306 -8.09 -0.07 -12.11
N LEU A 307 -7.84 -0.98 -13.07
CA LEU A 307 -7.13 -0.70 -14.31
C LEU A 307 -7.80 0.42 -15.09
N THR A 308 -9.10 0.33 -15.31
CA THR A 308 -9.88 1.34 -16.06
C THR A 308 -9.83 2.70 -15.37
N GLN A 309 -9.99 2.74 -14.04
CA GLN A 309 -9.87 3.98 -13.27
C GLN A 309 -8.49 4.62 -13.43
N THR A 310 -7.43 3.81 -13.38
CA THR A 310 -6.06 4.27 -13.52
C THR A 310 -5.77 4.78 -14.94
N GLN A 311 -6.28 4.11 -15.97
CA GLN A 311 -6.20 4.58 -17.36
C GLN A 311 -6.88 5.94 -17.54
N ASN A 312 -8.04 6.16 -16.91
CA ASN A 312 -8.71 7.46 -16.92
C ASN A 312 -7.89 8.55 -16.20
N GLN A 313 -7.20 8.21 -15.11
CA GLN A 313 -6.30 9.13 -14.42
C GLN A 313 -5.13 9.54 -15.34
N LEU A 314 -4.51 8.57 -16.03
CA LEU A 314 -3.41 8.83 -16.96
C LEU A 314 -3.85 9.58 -18.23
N ALA A 315 -5.09 9.38 -18.69
CA ALA A 315 -5.65 10.18 -19.78
C ALA A 315 -5.82 11.66 -19.38
N ALA A 316 -6.09 11.93 -18.10
CA ALA A 316 -6.20 13.28 -17.56
C ALA A 316 -4.84 13.89 -17.18
N ASP A 317 -3.92 13.08 -16.68
CA ASP A 317 -2.57 13.47 -16.25
C ASP A 317 -1.55 12.38 -16.62
N PRO A 318 -0.95 12.46 -17.83
CA PRO A 318 0.03 11.47 -18.30
C PRO A 318 1.35 11.48 -17.52
N GLU A 319 1.62 12.51 -16.71
CA GLU A 319 2.85 12.62 -15.90
C GLU A 319 2.63 12.11 -14.47
N ASN A 320 1.46 11.54 -14.15
CA ASN A 320 1.16 11.03 -12.83
C ASN A 320 1.92 9.72 -12.53
N ALA A 321 3.03 9.84 -11.79
CA ALA A 321 3.88 8.71 -11.41
C ALA A 321 3.13 7.63 -10.62
N PHE A 322 2.20 8.01 -9.74
CA PHE A 322 1.42 7.06 -8.94
C PHE A 322 0.42 6.29 -9.80
N ALA A 323 -0.22 6.95 -10.76
CA ALA A 323 -1.13 6.28 -11.68
C ALA A 323 -0.37 5.29 -12.59
N TRP A 324 0.84 5.62 -13.05
CA TRP A 324 1.69 4.65 -13.76
C TRP A 324 2.08 3.44 -12.90
N ALA A 325 2.38 3.66 -11.61
CA ALA A 325 2.67 2.56 -10.68
C ALA A 325 1.45 1.67 -10.43
N ASN A 326 0.28 2.26 -10.22
CA ASN A 326 -0.97 1.50 -10.09
C ASN A 326 -1.31 0.74 -11.37
N LEU A 327 -1.08 1.33 -12.55
CA LEU A 327 -1.29 0.68 -13.83
C LEU A 327 -0.43 -0.58 -13.92
N SER A 328 0.85 -0.47 -13.55
CA SER A 328 1.76 -1.60 -13.49
C SER A 328 1.27 -2.72 -12.57
N LEU A 329 0.85 -2.40 -11.34
CA LEU A 329 0.35 -3.40 -10.39
C LEU A 329 -0.97 -4.04 -10.87
N ASN A 330 -1.90 -3.25 -11.41
CA ASN A 330 -3.15 -3.75 -11.97
C ASN A 330 -2.89 -4.74 -13.12
N LEU A 331 -1.91 -4.44 -13.98
CA LEU A 331 -1.52 -5.32 -15.10
C LEU A 331 -0.84 -6.60 -14.61
N LEU A 332 0.02 -6.51 -13.58
CA LEU A 332 0.65 -7.68 -12.96
C LEU A 332 -0.41 -8.63 -12.39
N GLU A 333 -1.37 -8.10 -11.64
CA GLU A 333 -2.45 -8.90 -11.04
C GLU A 333 -3.37 -9.53 -12.10
N LEU A 334 -3.62 -8.82 -13.21
CA LEU A 334 -4.41 -9.35 -14.33
C LEU A 334 -3.64 -10.38 -15.17
N ALA A 335 -2.31 -10.40 -15.12
CA ALA A 335 -1.51 -11.41 -15.80
C ALA A 335 -1.77 -12.82 -15.26
N ASP A 336 -2.11 -12.96 -13.97
CA ASP A 336 -2.51 -14.26 -13.39
C ASP A 336 -3.77 -14.86 -14.04
N TYR A 337 -4.62 -14.01 -14.64
CA TYR A 337 -5.87 -14.40 -15.29
C TYR A 337 -5.75 -14.50 -16.82
N ASN A 338 -4.58 -14.17 -17.37
CA ASN A 338 -4.33 -14.16 -18.80
C ASN A 338 -3.08 -14.98 -19.12
N PRO A 339 -3.18 -16.06 -19.90
CA PRO A 339 -1.99 -16.86 -20.27
C PRO A 339 -1.01 -16.11 -21.19
N ASP A 340 -1.37 -14.93 -21.70
CA ASP A 340 -0.49 -14.08 -22.51
C ASP A 340 0.49 -13.26 -21.63
N GLU A 341 1.78 -13.51 -21.82
CA GLU A 341 2.89 -12.80 -21.15
C GLU A 341 2.95 -11.29 -21.50
N SER A 342 2.15 -10.83 -22.48
CA SER A 342 2.07 -9.42 -22.86
C SER A 342 1.67 -8.50 -21.70
N LEU A 343 0.85 -8.97 -20.75
CA LEU A 343 0.47 -8.17 -19.57
C LEU A 343 1.65 -7.96 -18.62
N ASN A 344 2.48 -8.97 -18.39
CA ASN A 344 3.69 -8.83 -17.57
C ASN A 344 4.67 -7.84 -18.21
N THR A 345 4.88 -7.93 -19.52
CA THR A 345 5.76 -7.01 -20.25
C THR A 345 5.27 -5.56 -20.15
N GLN A 346 3.96 -5.36 -20.27
CA GLN A 346 3.35 -4.04 -20.14
C GLN A 346 3.37 -3.52 -18.70
N ALA A 347 3.22 -4.39 -17.70
CA ALA A 347 3.39 -4.03 -16.30
C ALA A 347 4.80 -3.46 -16.06
N ALA A 348 5.84 -4.09 -16.59
CA ALA A 348 7.22 -3.59 -16.47
C ALA A 348 7.43 -2.26 -17.21
N SER A 349 6.84 -2.09 -18.39
CA SER A 349 6.92 -0.82 -19.12
C SER A 349 6.16 0.32 -18.40
N ALA A 350 4.99 0.03 -17.82
CA ALA A 350 4.26 1.00 -16.98
C ALA A 350 5.08 1.40 -15.75
N LEU A 351 5.81 0.46 -15.13
CA LEU A 351 6.72 0.78 -14.02
C LEU A 351 7.92 1.61 -14.47
N ASP A 352 8.46 1.39 -15.67
CA ASP A 352 9.48 2.29 -16.24
C ASP A 352 8.93 3.72 -16.37
N GLN A 353 7.68 3.89 -16.85
CA GLN A 353 7.03 5.20 -16.92
C GLN A 353 6.85 5.83 -15.53
N ALA A 354 6.44 5.06 -14.53
CA ALA A 354 6.32 5.56 -13.15
C ALA A 354 7.65 6.11 -12.62
N ARG A 355 8.76 5.40 -12.88
CA ARG A 355 10.12 5.82 -12.48
C ARG A 355 10.56 7.07 -13.25
N LEU A 356 10.28 7.16 -14.55
CA LEU A 356 10.56 8.33 -15.38
C LEU A 356 9.77 9.56 -14.91
N ALA A 357 8.52 9.37 -14.49
CA ALA A 357 7.63 10.39 -13.93
C ALA A 357 8.00 10.80 -12.49
N GLY A 358 8.98 10.12 -11.87
CA GLY A 358 9.49 10.50 -10.56
C GLY A 358 8.78 9.84 -9.37
N LEU A 359 8.38 8.57 -9.48
CA LEU A 359 7.76 7.83 -8.38
C LEU A 359 8.63 7.91 -7.10
N PRO A 360 8.07 8.31 -5.94
CA PRO A 360 8.86 8.44 -4.71
C PRO A 360 9.41 7.09 -4.21
N PRO A 361 10.64 7.03 -3.68
CA PRO A 361 11.23 5.77 -3.23
C PRO A 361 10.47 5.05 -2.13
N ARG A 362 9.78 5.79 -1.25
CA ARG A 362 8.96 5.18 -0.20
C ARG A 362 7.82 4.34 -0.74
N MET A 363 7.44 4.49 -2.01
CA MET A 363 6.44 3.60 -2.60
C MET A 363 6.89 2.12 -2.50
N LEU A 364 8.19 1.84 -2.59
CA LEU A 364 8.71 0.47 -2.41
C LEU A 364 8.67 -0.03 -0.94
N TRP A 365 8.37 0.84 0.03
CA TRP A 365 8.08 0.41 1.40
C TRP A 365 6.65 -0.10 1.51
N TYR A 366 5.72 0.54 0.83
CA TYR A 366 4.28 0.28 0.98
C TYR A 366 3.72 -0.68 -0.08
N GLN A 367 4.32 -0.69 -1.28
CA GLN A 367 3.93 -1.55 -2.40
C GLN A 367 5.16 -2.32 -2.91
N PRO A 368 5.68 -3.28 -2.13
CA PRO A 368 6.85 -4.04 -2.51
C PRO A 368 6.59 -4.97 -3.72
N GLU A 369 5.33 -5.16 -4.12
CA GLU A 369 4.93 -5.85 -5.35
C GLU A 369 5.52 -5.18 -6.61
N LEU A 370 5.90 -3.92 -6.55
CA LEU A 370 6.63 -3.24 -7.62
C LEU A 370 7.99 -3.91 -7.93
N TYR A 371 8.62 -4.59 -6.96
CA TYR A 371 9.79 -5.44 -7.25
C TYR A 371 9.40 -6.68 -8.06
N ALA A 372 8.25 -7.28 -7.73
CA ALA A 372 7.75 -8.49 -8.40
C ALA A 372 7.48 -8.24 -9.89
N VAL A 373 7.06 -7.03 -10.27
CA VAL A 373 6.89 -6.61 -11.67
C VAL A 373 8.17 -6.82 -12.48
N TYR A 374 9.33 -6.41 -11.98
CA TYR A 374 10.59 -6.60 -12.70
C TYR A 374 11.10 -8.04 -12.60
N LEU A 375 10.89 -8.72 -11.47
CA LEU A 375 11.25 -10.13 -11.32
C LEU A 375 10.52 -11.02 -12.34
N SER A 376 9.21 -10.83 -12.52
CA SER A 376 8.41 -11.64 -13.47
C SER A 376 8.82 -11.43 -14.92
N ASN A 377 9.55 -10.36 -15.22
CA ASN A 377 10.10 -10.03 -16.53
C ASN A 377 11.60 -10.32 -16.67
N GLY A 378 12.22 -11.00 -15.70
CA GLY A 378 13.64 -11.31 -15.72
C GLY A 378 14.57 -10.09 -15.59
N ARG A 379 14.04 -8.93 -15.20
CA ARG A 379 14.78 -7.67 -15.05
C ARG A 379 15.43 -7.58 -13.67
N TYR A 380 16.28 -8.56 -13.36
CA TYR A 380 16.91 -8.72 -12.04
C TYR A 380 17.80 -7.53 -11.66
N ASP A 381 18.52 -6.95 -12.62
CA ASP A 381 19.37 -5.77 -12.37
C ASP A 381 18.56 -4.53 -11.96
N ASP A 382 17.34 -4.37 -12.47
CA ASP A 382 16.44 -3.30 -12.01
C ASP A 382 16.01 -3.53 -10.56
N VAL A 383 15.69 -4.77 -10.18
CA VAL A 383 15.37 -5.13 -8.79
C VAL A 383 16.56 -4.84 -7.87
N LEU A 384 17.78 -5.22 -8.27
CA LEU A 384 18.99 -4.91 -7.50
C LEU A 384 19.24 -3.40 -7.40
N THR A 385 18.98 -2.65 -8.47
CA THR A 385 19.10 -1.18 -8.48
C THR A 385 18.11 -0.54 -7.50
N LEU A 386 16.85 -0.96 -7.54
CA LEU A 386 15.82 -0.45 -6.64
C LEU A 386 16.12 -0.83 -5.18
N THR A 387 16.44 -2.09 -4.90
CA THR A 387 16.76 -2.53 -3.53
C THR A 387 18.01 -1.82 -3.00
N ASN A 388 19.05 -1.61 -3.80
CA ASN A 388 20.22 -0.81 -3.40
C ASN A 388 19.79 0.62 -3.00
N SER A 389 18.96 1.27 -3.81
CA SER A 389 18.52 2.65 -3.54
C SER A 389 17.74 2.80 -2.22
N ILE A 390 17.01 1.76 -1.81
CA ILE A 390 16.29 1.74 -0.53
C ILE A 390 17.26 1.46 0.63
N LEU A 391 18.16 0.48 0.46
CA LEU A 391 19.07 0.02 1.51
C LEU A 391 20.24 1.00 1.79
N GLU A 392 20.54 1.91 0.86
CA GLU A 392 21.46 3.04 1.08
C GLU A 392 20.96 3.99 2.19
N ASN A 393 19.65 4.05 2.43
CA ASN A 393 19.07 4.81 3.53
C ASN A 393 18.92 3.93 4.79
N PRO A 394 19.38 4.39 5.97
CA PRO A 394 19.20 3.63 7.22
C PRO A 394 17.74 3.24 7.50
N SER A 395 16.78 4.09 7.15
CA SER A 395 15.35 3.82 7.37
C SER A 395 14.85 2.65 6.51
N GLY A 396 15.39 2.50 5.30
CA GLY A 396 15.03 1.43 4.36
C GLY A 396 15.62 0.06 4.73
N GLN A 397 16.63 0.02 5.61
CA GLN A 397 17.23 -1.23 6.11
C GLN A 397 16.33 -1.98 7.10
N HIS A 398 15.15 -1.45 7.40
CA HIS A 398 14.15 -2.06 8.28
C HIS A 398 12.90 -2.54 7.50
N VAL A 399 12.98 -2.65 6.18
CA VAL A 399 11.89 -3.17 5.32
C VAL A 399 12.28 -4.56 4.85
N GLU A 400 11.68 -5.60 5.42
CA GLU A 400 12.04 -7.00 5.16
C GLU A 400 11.81 -7.41 3.70
N GLU A 401 10.76 -6.89 3.06
CA GLU A 401 10.39 -7.24 1.69
C GLU A 401 11.49 -6.79 0.73
N THR A 402 12.16 -5.67 1.00
CA THR A 402 13.31 -5.22 0.20
C THR A 402 14.45 -6.25 0.20
N PHE A 403 14.71 -6.90 1.34
CA PHE A 403 15.70 -7.97 1.41
C PHE A 403 15.22 -9.26 0.74
N PHE A 404 13.95 -9.62 0.91
CA PHE A 404 13.36 -10.78 0.24
C PHE A 404 13.45 -10.66 -1.29
N TYR A 405 12.98 -9.56 -1.86
CA TYR A 405 13.03 -9.33 -3.31
C TYR A 405 14.45 -9.20 -3.85
N ARG A 406 15.39 -8.66 -3.06
CA ARG A 406 16.82 -8.71 -3.39
C ARG A 406 17.32 -10.16 -3.48
N GLY A 407 16.94 -11.00 -2.52
CA GLY A 407 17.28 -12.42 -2.50
C GLY A 407 16.76 -13.14 -3.75
N GLU A 408 15.51 -12.90 -4.14
CA GLU A 408 14.93 -13.48 -5.35
C GLU A 408 15.71 -13.10 -6.62
N ALA A 409 16.08 -11.81 -6.77
CA ALA A 409 16.89 -11.37 -7.90
C ALA A 409 18.29 -12.02 -7.92
N LEU A 410 18.97 -12.08 -6.77
CA LEU A 410 20.29 -12.71 -6.65
C LEU A 410 20.23 -14.22 -6.93
N ARG A 411 19.21 -14.89 -6.42
CA ARG A 411 18.97 -16.33 -6.66
C ARG A 411 18.78 -16.59 -8.16
N ALA A 412 17.98 -15.76 -8.84
CA ALA A 412 17.75 -15.88 -10.27
C ALA A 412 19.01 -15.63 -11.12
N LEU A 413 19.94 -14.80 -10.62
CA LEU A 413 21.25 -14.56 -11.23
C LEU A 413 22.30 -15.64 -10.89
N GLY A 414 21.98 -16.60 -10.02
CA GLY A 414 22.90 -17.65 -9.57
C GLY A 414 23.85 -17.24 -8.44
N GLU A 415 23.66 -16.05 -7.86
CA GLU A 415 24.44 -15.52 -6.73
C GLU A 415 23.92 -16.08 -5.39
N LEU A 416 24.00 -17.40 -5.24
CA LEU A 416 23.31 -18.14 -4.17
C LEU A 416 23.73 -17.72 -2.76
N ASP A 417 25.03 -17.51 -2.50
CA ASP A 417 25.50 -17.08 -1.18
C ASP A 417 24.94 -15.70 -0.78
N GLN A 418 24.85 -14.79 -1.75
CA GLN A 418 24.30 -13.46 -1.51
C GLN A 418 22.78 -13.50 -1.34
N ALA A 419 22.09 -14.38 -2.08
CA ALA A 419 20.67 -14.62 -1.92
C ALA A 419 20.35 -15.18 -0.52
N ALA A 420 21.11 -16.18 -0.05
CA ALA A 420 20.99 -16.73 1.29
C ALA A 420 21.15 -15.65 2.38
N TYR A 421 22.16 -14.78 2.24
CA TYR A 421 22.36 -13.65 3.14
C TYR A 421 21.17 -12.67 3.12
N ALA A 422 20.62 -12.35 1.94
CA ALA A 422 19.47 -11.47 1.82
C ALA A 422 18.22 -12.07 2.49
N TYR A 423 17.93 -13.36 2.29
CA TYR A 423 16.82 -14.02 2.99
C TYR A 423 17.02 -14.07 4.50
N GLN A 424 18.25 -14.33 4.97
CA GLN A 424 18.56 -14.26 6.39
C GLN A 424 18.28 -12.86 6.97
N ARG A 425 18.66 -11.79 6.25
CA ARG A 425 18.35 -10.41 6.67
C ARG A 425 16.86 -10.13 6.73
N ALA A 426 16.07 -10.64 5.78
CA ALA A 426 14.61 -10.56 5.83
C ALA A 426 14.04 -11.27 7.07
N LEU A 427 14.56 -12.47 7.39
CA LEU A 427 14.12 -13.25 8.56
C LEU A 427 14.60 -12.68 9.90
N GLU A 428 15.71 -11.95 9.94
CA GLU A 428 16.14 -11.22 11.13
C GLU A 428 15.19 -10.07 11.47
N LEU A 429 14.60 -9.43 10.45
CA LEU A 429 13.55 -8.42 10.62
C LEU A 429 12.19 -9.07 10.91
N LYS A 430 11.86 -10.16 10.20
CA LYS A 430 10.58 -10.87 10.34
C LYS A 430 10.79 -12.38 10.41
N PRO A 431 10.99 -12.94 11.62
CA PRO A 431 11.34 -14.35 11.81
C PRO A 431 10.35 -15.36 11.23
N HIS A 432 9.08 -14.96 11.10
CA HIS A 432 8.01 -15.80 10.57
C HIS A 432 7.57 -15.39 9.17
N TYR A 433 8.42 -14.70 8.40
CA TYR A 433 8.08 -14.30 7.04
C TYR A 433 7.99 -15.51 6.10
N PRO A 434 6.79 -15.96 5.67
CA PRO A 434 6.63 -17.26 5.02
C PRO A 434 7.37 -17.35 3.69
N ALA A 435 7.37 -16.26 2.91
CA ALA A 435 8.04 -16.18 1.62
C ALA A 435 9.56 -16.34 1.76
N ALA A 436 10.18 -15.65 2.72
CA ALA A 436 11.63 -15.75 2.96
C ALA A 436 12.03 -17.13 3.54
N LEU A 437 11.21 -17.73 4.42
CA LEU A 437 11.43 -19.09 4.92
C LEU A 437 11.39 -20.11 3.77
N ALA A 438 10.38 -20.03 2.90
CA ALA A 438 10.26 -20.91 1.75
C ALA A 438 11.44 -20.74 0.78
N ALA A 439 11.82 -19.49 0.48
CA ALA A 439 12.94 -19.19 -0.42
C ALA A 439 14.28 -19.68 0.13
N GLN A 440 14.53 -19.50 1.44
CA GLN A 440 15.76 -19.99 2.09
C GLN A 440 15.83 -21.52 2.07
N ASN A 441 14.72 -22.22 2.32
CA ASN A 441 14.67 -23.69 2.30
C ASN A 441 14.90 -24.25 0.89
N ASN A 442 14.44 -23.56 -0.15
CA ASN A 442 14.58 -23.97 -1.55
C ASN A 442 15.97 -23.69 -2.14
N LEU A 443 16.85 -23.01 -1.39
CA LEU A 443 18.19 -22.64 -1.86
C LEU A 443 19.25 -23.73 -1.60
N HIS A 444 18.91 -24.68 -0.73
CA HIS A 444 19.71 -25.85 -0.35
C HIS A 444 19.10 -27.12 -0.94
#